data_AF-F6BL07-F1
#
_entry.id   AF-F6BL07-F1
#
_cell.length_a   1.000
_cell.length_b   1.000
_cell.length_c   1.000
_cell.angle_alpha   90.00
_cell.angle_beta   90.00
_cell.angle_gamma   90.00
#
_symmetry.space_group_name_H-M   'P 1'
#
loop_
_entity.id
_entity.type
_entity.pdbx_description
1 polymer ?
#
loop_
_entity_poly.entity_id
_entity_poly.type
_entity_poly.pdbx_seq_one_letter_code
_entity_poly.pdbx_strand_id
1 'polypeptide(L)'
;MAWFVKALNKDEKGFTLIELIVVIAILGILAAIAVPRVTTSLNNAKNNADQSNLKIVQSAVDRYWADNNAYPSNSDLDPDNESSVLVPKYLDKIPRLNSGYFSIDSNSGIVSIVSQKPTE
;
A
#
# COMPACT_ATOMS: atom_id res chain seq x y z
N MET A 1 -40.59 -59.39 9.49
CA MET A 1 -39.51 -58.43 9.19
C MET A 1 -40.12 -57.10 8.70
N ALA A 2 -40.98 -56.47 9.50
CA ALA A 2 -41.84 -55.37 9.03
C ALA A 2 -41.85 -54.17 10.00
N TRP A 3 -40.69 -53.77 10.53
CA TRP A 3 -40.60 -52.63 11.46
C TRP A 3 -39.64 -51.51 11.01
N PHE A 4 -38.88 -51.69 9.93
CA PHE A 4 -37.77 -50.79 9.60
C PHE A 4 -38.14 -49.51 8.84
N VAL A 5 -39.38 -49.33 8.38
CA VAL A 5 -39.78 -48.13 7.64
C VAL A 5 -40.57 -47.19 8.55
N LYS A 6 -39.92 -46.67 9.60
CA LYS A 6 -40.46 -45.54 10.36
C LYS A 6 -40.05 -44.26 9.63
N ALA A 7 -41.08 -43.55 9.14
CA ALA A 7 -41.01 -42.35 8.33
C ALA A 7 -39.97 -41.34 8.82
N LEU A 8 -39.01 -41.02 7.96
CA LEU A 8 -38.18 -39.82 8.07
C LEU A 8 -38.94 -38.63 7.45
N ASN A 9 -40.09 -38.26 8.02
CA ASN A 9 -40.59 -36.90 7.80
C ASN A 9 -39.85 -36.00 8.79
N LYS A 10 -38.64 -35.62 8.40
CA LYS A 10 -38.01 -34.41 8.93
C LYS A 10 -38.73 -33.25 8.27
N ASP A 11 -39.35 -32.40 9.08
CA ASP A 11 -39.84 -31.10 8.64
C ASP A 11 -38.64 -30.27 8.17
N GLU A 12 -38.25 -30.45 6.90
CA GLU A 12 -37.27 -29.60 6.23
C GLU A 12 -37.94 -28.26 5.98
N LYS A 13 -37.94 -27.39 7.00
CA LYS A 13 -38.28 -25.99 6.85
C LYS A 13 -37.22 -25.36 5.96
N GLY A 14 -37.51 -25.25 4.66
CA GLY A 14 -36.69 -24.52 3.71
C GLY A 14 -36.61 -23.04 4.09
N PHE A 15 -35.46 -22.42 3.82
CA PHE A 15 -35.27 -20.98 3.95
C PHE A 15 -36.29 -20.24 3.08
N THR A 16 -36.92 -19.20 3.64
CA THR A 16 -37.83 -18.37 2.85
C THR A 16 -37.02 -17.41 1.97
N LEU A 17 -37.51 -17.12 0.76
CA LEU A 17 -36.86 -16.12 -0.11
C LEU A 17 -36.81 -14.73 0.55
N ILE A 18 -37.81 -14.41 1.37
CA ILE A 18 -37.87 -13.13 2.08
C ILE A 18 -36.77 -13.01 3.14
N GLU A 19 -36.42 -14.09 3.86
CA GLU A 19 -35.30 -14.07 4.80
C GLU A 19 -33.97 -13.77 4.09
N LEU A 20 -33.74 -14.38 2.93
CA LEU A 20 -32.51 -14.12 2.17
C LEU A 20 -32.47 -12.68 1.64
N ILE A 21 -33.59 -12.15 1.15
CA ILE A 21 -33.69 -10.78 0.63
C ILE A 21 -33.39 -9.74 1.72
N VAL A 22 -33.92 -9.92 2.94
CA VAL A 22 -33.65 -8.99 4.05
C VAL A 22 -32.18 -9.02 4.46
N VAL A 23 -31.55 -10.20 4.48
CA VAL A 23 -30.13 -10.35 4.82
C VAL A 23 -29.24 -9.62 3.82
N ILE A 24 -29.43 -9.85 2.51
CA ILE A 24 -28.61 -9.17 1.49
C ILE A 24 -28.89 -7.67 1.44
N ALA A 25 -30.10 -7.22 1.79
CA ALA A 25 -30.42 -5.80 1.91
C ALA A 25 -29.61 -5.15 3.04
N ILE A 26 -29.55 -5.77 4.22
CA ILE A 26 -28.74 -5.27 5.34
C ILE A 26 -27.24 -5.33 5.00
N LEU A 27 -26.76 -6.43 4.41
CA LEU A 27 -25.36 -6.55 3.95
C LEU A 27 -25.00 -5.49 2.91
N GLY A 28 -25.93 -5.15 2.00
CA GLY A 28 -25.76 -4.08 1.02
C GLY A 28 -25.58 -2.71 1.67
N ILE A 29 -26.39 -2.38 2.68
CA ILE A 29 -26.27 -1.12 3.43
C ILE A 29 -24.93 -1.06 4.18
N LEU A 30 -24.53 -2.14 4.85
CA LEU A 30 -23.25 -2.21 5.56
C LEU A 30 -22.06 -2.08 4.59
N ALA A 31 -22.10 -2.78 3.46
CA ALA A 31 -21.07 -2.73 2.44
C ALA A 31 -20.92 -1.33 1.83
N ALA A 32 -22.04 -0.64 1.55
CA ALA A 32 -22.03 0.71 1.00
C ALA A 32 -21.30 1.72 1.92
N ILE A 33 -21.37 1.54 3.24
CA ILE A 33 -20.67 2.39 4.22
C ILE A 33 -19.22 1.92 4.41
N ALA A 34 -18.99 0.61 4.45
CA ALA A 34 -17.68 0.04 4.77
C ALA A 34 -16.65 0.23 3.66
N VAL A 35 -17.02 0.00 2.39
CA VAL A 35 -16.11 0.05 1.24
C VAL A 35 -15.37 1.39 1.10
N PRO A 36 -16.03 2.57 1.05
CA PRO A 36 -15.32 3.84 0.89
C PRO A 36 -14.41 4.18 2.08
N ARG A 37 -14.76 3.71 3.29
CA ARG A 37 -13.93 3.91 4.48
C ARG A 37 -12.63 3.12 4.40
N VAL A 38 -12.70 1.86 3.98
CA VAL A 38 -11.52 1.00 3.83
C VAL A 38 -10.60 1.52 2.73
N THR A 39 -11.14 1.89 1.56
CA THR A 39 -10.31 2.42 0.46
C THR A 39 -9.59 3.71 0.87
N THR A 40 -10.27 4.62 1.56
CA THR A 40 -9.66 5.85 2.08
C THR A 40 -8.57 5.54 3.11
N SER A 41 -8.82 4.62 4.05
CA SER A 41 -7.83 4.21 5.05
C SER A 41 -6.59 3.58 4.41
N LEU A 42 -6.76 2.76 3.37
CA LEU A 42 -5.65 2.16 2.64
C LEU A 42 -4.83 3.22 1.89
N ASN A 43 -5.48 4.19 1.24
CA ASN A 43 -4.79 5.28 0.57
C ASN A 43 -4.01 6.14 1.56
N ASN A 44 -4.58 6.44 2.73
CA ASN A 44 -3.89 7.17 3.79
C ASN A 44 -2.69 6.38 4.33
N ALA A 45 -2.82 5.07 4.52
CA ALA A 45 -1.71 4.22 4.96
C ALA A 45 -0.56 4.20 3.93
N LYS A 46 -0.89 4.13 2.63
CA LYS A 46 0.09 4.22 1.54
C LYS A 46 0.80 5.57 1.53
N ASN A 47 0.06 6.67 1.62
CA ASN A 47 0.65 8.01 1.68
C ASN A 47 1.57 8.18 2.91
N ASN A 48 1.15 7.66 4.07
CA ASN A 48 1.97 7.71 5.28
C ASN A 48 3.25 6.87 5.15
N ALA A 49 3.17 5.71 4.48
CA ALA A 49 4.34 4.89 4.17
C ALA A 49 5.30 5.63 3.23
N ASP A 50 4.79 6.26 2.18
CA ASP A 50 5.58 7.06 1.24
C ASP A 50 6.28 8.24 1.94
N GLN A 51 5.59 8.95 2.83
CA GLN A 51 6.17 10.02 3.65
C GLN A 51 7.24 9.50 4.63
N SER A 52 7.04 8.31 5.21
CA SER A 52 8.05 7.67 6.06
C SER A 52 9.29 7.30 5.24
N ASN A 53 9.09 6.75 4.04
CA ASN A 53 10.18 6.39 3.14
C ASN A 53 10.97 7.61 2.68
N LEU A 54 10.30 8.73 2.40
CA LEU A 54 10.97 10.00 2.08
C LEU A 54 11.94 10.42 3.19
N LYS A 55 11.55 10.32 4.46
CA LYS A 55 12.42 10.68 5.59
C LYS A 55 13.64 9.76 5.70
N ILE A 56 13.46 8.47 5.42
CA ILE A 56 14.55 7.49 5.40
C ILE A 56 15.56 7.85 4.31
N VAL A 57 15.07 8.14 3.11
CA VAL A 57 15.88 8.52 1.96
C VAL A 57 16.58 9.87 2.19
N GLN A 58 15.87 10.88 2.70
CA GLN A 58 16.47 12.17 3.09
C GLN A 58 17.63 11.96 4.06
N SER A 59 17.43 11.14 5.10
CA SER A 59 18.51 10.85 6.05
C SER A 59 19.71 10.14 5.40
N ALA A 60 19.49 9.30 4.39
CA ALA A 60 20.58 8.67 3.63
C ALA A 60 21.33 9.69 2.76
N VAL A 61 20.60 10.60 2.11
CA VAL A 61 21.16 11.72 1.34
C VAL A 61 21.99 12.64 2.23
N ASP A 62 21.49 13.01 3.41
CA ASP A 62 22.21 13.86 4.36
C ASP A 62 23.52 13.20 4.82
N ARG A 63 23.49 11.89 5.07
CA ARG A 63 24.71 11.11 5.39
C ARG A 63 25.69 11.08 4.20
N TYR A 64 25.20 10.91 2.98
CA TYR A 64 26.05 10.94 1.79
C TYR A 64 26.73 12.30 1.63
N TRP A 65 25.99 13.39 1.84
CA TRP A 65 26.53 14.75 1.79
C TRP A 65 27.58 14.99 2.88
N ALA A 66 27.37 14.48 4.10
CA ALA A 66 28.35 14.59 5.17
C ALA A 66 29.70 13.94 4.83
N ASP A 67 29.68 12.85 4.05
CA ASP A 67 30.88 12.10 3.66
C ASP A 67 31.54 12.66 2.38
N ASN A 68 30.76 13.15 1.40
CA ASN A 68 31.25 13.48 0.06
C ASN A 68 31.18 14.97 -0.27
N ASN A 69 30.58 15.78 0.62
CA ASN A 69 30.38 17.22 0.47
C ASN A 69 29.62 17.62 -0.82
N ALA A 70 28.84 16.68 -1.37
CA ALA A 70 28.05 16.81 -2.59
C ALA A 70 26.76 15.99 -2.43
N TYR A 71 25.69 16.40 -3.11
CA TYR A 71 24.43 15.65 -3.13
C TYR A 71 24.45 14.58 -4.22
N PRO A 72 23.78 13.44 -4.00
CA PRO A 72 23.61 12.41 -5.03
C PRO A 72 22.69 12.93 -6.15
N SER A 73 22.72 12.26 -7.30
CA SER A 73 21.89 12.61 -8.43
C SER A 73 20.50 11.96 -8.34
N ASN A 74 19.57 12.39 -9.19
CA ASN A 74 18.22 11.80 -9.25
C ASN A 74 18.23 10.32 -9.67
N SER A 75 19.21 9.90 -10.47
CA SER A 75 19.32 8.49 -10.89
C SER A 75 19.77 7.59 -9.74
N ASP A 76 20.44 8.12 -8.72
CA ASP A 76 20.83 7.38 -7.51
C ASP A 76 19.65 7.11 -6.58
N LEU A 77 18.52 7.77 -6.78
CA LEU A 77 17.28 7.57 -6.02
C LEU A 77 16.30 6.64 -6.74
N ASP A 78 16.70 6.07 -7.87
CA ASP A 78 15.89 5.10 -8.62
C ASP A 78 16.04 3.70 -8.00
N PRO A 79 14.95 3.08 -7.52
CA PRO A 79 14.99 1.73 -6.97
C PRO A 79 15.40 0.64 -7.97
N ASP A 80 15.42 0.93 -9.26
CA ASP A 80 15.86 0.00 -10.31
C ASP A 80 17.33 0.22 -10.71
N ASN A 81 18.02 1.20 -10.10
CA ASN A 81 19.43 1.48 -10.38
C ASN A 81 20.36 0.68 -9.46
N GLU A 82 20.98 -0.37 -10.02
CA GLU A 82 21.95 -1.24 -9.34
C GLU A 82 23.31 -0.54 -9.06
N SER A 83 23.57 0.63 -9.63
CA SER A 83 24.82 1.41 -9.47
C SER A 83 24.65 2.66 -8.59
N SER A 84 23.56 2.77 -7.84
CA SER A 84 23.32 3.92 -6.95
C SER A 84 24.45 4.11 -5.94
N VAL A 85 24.95 5.34 -5.78
CA VAL A 85 25.95 5.65 -4.75
C VAL A 85 25.40 5.57 -3.31
N LEU A 86 24.08 5.50 -3.15
CA LEU A 86 23.43 5.43 -1.83
C LEU A 86 23.39 4.01 -1.26
N VAL A 87 23.42 2.99 -2.12
CA VAL A 87 23.32 1.58 -1.75
C VAL A 87 24.67 0.88 -2.00
N PRO A 88 25.16 0.00 -1.12
CA PRO A 88 24.56 -0.42 0.15
C PRO A 88 24.96 0.46 1.35
N LYS A 89 25.85 1.45 1.16
CA LYS A 89 26.53 2.12 2.28
C LYS A 89 25.60 2.95 3.18
N TYR A 90 24.66 3.71 2.59
CA TYR A 90 23.79 4.63 3.33
C TYR A 90 22.36 4.13 3.44
N LEU A 91 22.00 3.15 2.61
CA LEU A 91 20.69 2.52 2.54
C LEU A 91 20.84 1.08 2.05
N ASP A 92 20.11 0.15 2.65
CA ASP A 92 20.11 -1.28 2.26
C ASP A 92 19.44 -1.51 0.90
N LYS A 93 18.34 -0.79 0.66
CA LYS A 93 17.65 -0.71 -0.64
C LYS A 93 16.83 0.57 -0.73
N ILE A 94 16.72 1.13 -1.92
CA ILE A 94 15.84 2.26 -2.14
C ILE A 94 14.38 1.77 -2.04
N PRO A 95 13.56 2.32 -1.13
CA PRO A 95 12.17 1.92 -1.02
C PRO A 95 11.40 2.29 -2.28
N ARG A 96 10.42 1.48 -2.68
CA ARG A 96 9.50 1.83 -3.76
C ARG A 96 8.32 2.62 -3.18
N LEU A 97 8.01 3.74 -3.80
CA LEU A 97 6.83 4.54 -3.47
C LEU A 97 5.57 3.89 -4.05
N ASN A 98 4.42 4.15 -3.42
CA ASN A 98 3.14 3.72 -3.97
C ASN A 98 2.72 4.56 -5.18
N SER A 99 3.00 5.86 -5.13
CA SER A 99 2.72 6.80 -6.21
C SER A 99 3.86 7.81 -6.37
N GLY A 100 4.47 7.83 -7.56
CA GLY A 100 5.53 8.78 -7.91
C GLY A 100 6.95 8.24 -7.70
N TYR A 101 7.91 9.15 -7.75
CA TYR A 101 9.34 8.89 -7.70
C TYR A 101 10.00 9.84 -6.72
N PHE A 102 11.13 9.42 -6.15
CA PHE A 102 11.99 10.35 -5.42
C PHE A 102 12.72 11.26 -6.40
N SER A 103 12.82 12.53 -6.03
CA SER A 103 13.64 13.52 -6.70
C SER A 103 14.38 14.32 -5.64
N ILE A 104 15.64 14.65 -5.92
CA ILE A 104 16.48 15.50 -5.08
C ILE A 104 16.80 16.78 -5.84
N ASP A 105 16.68 17.89 -5.13
CA ASP A 105 17.20 19.17 -5.61
C ASP A 105 18.71 19.22 -5.37
N SER A 106 19.49 19.33 -6.46
CA SER A 106 20.95 19.28 -6.43
C SER A 106 21.61 20.43 -5.65
N ASN A 107 20.89 21.52 -5.38
CA ASN A 107 21.41 22.68 -4.66
C ASN A 107 21.10 22.61 -3.15
N SER A 108 19.95 22.07 -2.80
CA SER A 108 19.44 22.08 -1.42
C SER A 108 19.47 20.71 -0.74
N GLY A 109 19.63 19.62 -1.49
CA GLY A 109 19.62 18.25 -0.96
C GLY A 109 18.25 17.77 -0.51
N ILE A 110 17.20 18.57 -0.76
CA ILE A 110 15.84 18.25 -0.33
C ILE A 110 15.28 17.16 -1.24
N VAL A 111 14.86 16.06 -0.63
CA VAL A 111 14.18 14.96 -1.30
C VAL A 111 12.68 15.22 -1.30
N SER A 112 12.07 15.13 -2.47
CA SER A 112 10.64 15.33 -2.71
C SER A 112 10.05 14.17 -3.50
N ILE A 113 8.74 13.95 -3.36
CA ILE A 113 8.01 12.99 -4.19
C ILE A 113 7.46 13.72 -5.42
N VAL A 114 7.78 13.24 -6.60
CA VAL A 114 7.33 13.79 -7.88
C VAL A 114 6.50 12.76 -8.66
N SER A 115 5.50 13.21 -9.41
CA SER A 115 4.57 12.32 -10.12
C SER A 115 5.17 11.64 -11.36
N GLN A 116 6.27 12.18 -11.90
CA GLN A 116 6.97 11.63 -13.06
C GLN A 116 8.42 11.38 -12.70
N LYS A 117 9.00 10.32 -13.27
CA LYS A 117 10.41 10.01 -13.08
C LYS A 117 11.22 11.22 -13.56
N PRO A 118 12.16 11.74 -12.75
CA PRO A 118 13.06 12.78 -13.21
C PRO A 118 13.80 12.26 -14.44
N THR A 119 13.65 12.95 -15.58
CA THR A 119 14.53 12.75 -16.73
C THR A 119 15.88 13.36 -16.38
N GLU A 120 16.95 12.61 -16.60
CA GLU A 120 18.34 13.08 -16.46
C GLU A 120 18.60 14.40 -17.19
#